data_AF-A0A1H0K0Y0-F1
#
_entry.id   AF-A0A1H0K0Y0-F1
#
_cell.length_a   1.000
_cell.length_b   1.000
_cell.length_c   1.000
_cell.angle_alpha   90.00
_cell.angle_beta   90.00
_cell.angle_gamma   90.00
#
_symmetry.space_group_name_H-M   'P 1'
#
loop_
_entity.id
_entity.type
_entity.pdbx_description
1 polymer ?
#
loop_
_entity_poly.entity_id
_entity_poly.type
_entity_poly.pdbx_seq_one_letter_code
_entity_poly.pdbx_strand_id
1 'polypeptide(L)'
;MAAAYTGTRWGASDAAGTPGGVVTWSFNLLGAEFFGFDESILSAPFQAAVRAAFDVWESLANIDFQEVATASAQIQLGWDTFDGAGGTLALAYWQYQGAKTLQAEVAFDIAENWNPTAGGASFQAVAIHEIGHAIGLAHTDDPTSIMYPYLSAQTLPSASDIAAIQGLYGPSDRGFSLPGTAGNDILTGGRGNDVISGLEGADTLQGGLGRDVLQGNQGDDLVQGGHDGDEVSGGQGNDWVYGNLGNDTLSGNLGNDVLSGGAGADTFVFMPGSGADIVTDYAFAEGDRLNVGGRTYAVATASDGSALLQLADGDIIILQGVTQGEFSQSYVA
;
A
#
# COMPACT_ATOMS: atom_id res chain seq x y z
N MET A 1 -11.64 30.64 -20.82
CA MET A 1 -11.13 30.91 -19.46
C MET A 1 -12.00 30.11 -18.51
N ALA A 2 -11.53 28.95 -18.08
CA ALA A 2 -12.22 28.16 -17.06
C ALA A 2 -12.07 28.87 -15.71
N ALA A 3 -13.15 28.92 -14.94
CA ALA A 3 -13.22 29.60 -13.66
C ALA A 3 -12.30 28.94 -12.62
N ALA A 4 -11.75 29.76 -11.72
CA ALA A 4 -10.94 29.37 -10.57
C ALA A 4 -11.78 28.66 -9.48
N TYR A 5 -12.38 27.53 -9.81
CA TYR A 5 -13.00 26.63 -8.83
C TYR A 5 -12.18 25.34 -8.76
N THR A 6 -11.56 25.14 -7.59
CA THR A 6 -10.98 23.87 -7.15
C THR A 6 -12.07 22.79 -7.18
N GLY A 7 -11.77 21.58 -7.67
CA GLY A 7 -12.77 20.53 -7.91
C GLY A 7 -13.60 20.15 -6.68
N THR A 8 -14.73 19.47 -6.93
CA THR A 8 -15.62 18.99 -5.87
C THR A 8 -15.15 17.61 -5.41
N ARG A 9 -15.31 17.30 -4.11
CA ARG A 9 -14.81 16.05 -3.51
C ARG A 9 -15.93 15.17 -2.95
N TRP A 10 -15.66 13.87 -2.84
CA TRP A 10 -16.54 12.93 -2.16
C TRP A 10 -16.38 12.97 -0.62
N GLY A 11 -17.41 12.51 0.10
CA GLY A 11 -17.35 12.24 1.54
C GLY A 11 -18.26 13.10 2.42
N ALA A 12 -18.19 12.81 3.72
CA ALA A 12 -19.05 13.41 4.74
C ALA A 12 -18.67 14.87 5.10
N SER A 13 -17.51 15.35 4.65
CA SER A 13 -16.98 16.69 4.92
C SER A 13 -16.43 17.34 3.65
N ASP A 14 -16.48 18.67 3.59
CA ASP A 14 -15.83 19.49 2.57
C ASP A 14 -14.41 19.95 2.96
N ALA A 15 -13.97 19.67 4.20
CA ALA A 15 -12.62 19.99 4.64
C ALA A 15 -11.56 19.17 3.88
N ALA A 16 -10.47 19.82 3.46
CA ALA A 16 -9.34 19.14 2.83
C ALA A 16 -8.71 18.10 3.76
N GLY A 17 -8.19 17.01 3.20
CA GLY A 17 -7.53 15.92 3.92
C GLY A 17 -8.46 14.98 4.70
N THR A 18 -9.79 15.17 4.64
CA THR A 18 -10.72 14.17 5.21
C THR A 18 -10.92 13.00 4.23
N PRO A 19 -11.18 11.77 4.70
CA PRO A 19 -11.48 10.64 3.82
C PRO A 19 -12.67 10.88 2.90
N GLY A 20 -12.64 10.29 1.70
CA GLY A 20 -13.75 10.25 0.75
C GLY A 20 -14.88 9.34 1.20
N GLY A 21 -14.58 8.38 2.09
CA GLY A 21 -15.49 7.31 2.48
C GLY A 21 -15.77 6.35 1.33
N VAL A 22 -16.86 5.59 1.43
CA VAL A 22 -17.29 4.68 0.37
C VAL A 22 -17.98 5.46 -0.75
N VAL A 23 -17.50 5.30 -1.98
CA VAL A 23 -18.06 5.86 -3.20
C VAL A 23 -18.42 4.72 -4.15
N THR A 24 -19.72 4.54 -4.38
CA THR A 24 -20.22 3.48 -5.25
C THR A 24 -20.06 3.85 -6.72
N TRP A 25 -19.71 2.88 -7.57
CA TRP A 25 -19.62 3.09 -9.02
C TRP A 25 -20.21 1.93 -9.81
N SER A 26 -20.63 2.18 -11.06
CA SER A 26 -21.28 1.15 -11.89
C SER A 26 -21.17 1.37 -13.40
N PHE A 27 -21.20 0.28 -14.16
CA PHE A 27 -21.50 0.28 -15.60
C PHE A 27 -23.01 0.27 -15.90
N ASN A 28 -23.87 0.18 -14.89
CA ASN A 28 -25.31 0.24 -15.04
C ASN A 28 -25.78 1.69 -15.24
N LEU A 29 -26.30 1.97 -16.43
CA LEU A 29 -26.65 3.31 -16.88
C LEU A 29 -28.04 3.78 -16.45
N LEU A 30 -28.84 2.93 -15.80
CA LEU A 30 -30.25 3.22 -15.50
C LEU A 30 -30.48 4.40 -14.54
N GLY A 31 -29.44 4.94 -13.90
CA GLY A 31 -29.54 6.18 -13.11
C GLY A 31 -28.63 7.30 -13.60
N ALA A 32 -28.09 7.18 -14.83
CA ALA A 32 -27.38 8.27 -15.45
C ALA A 32 -28.35 9.42 -15.75
N GLU A 33 -27.96 10.64 -15.39
CA GLU A 33 -28.71 11.87 -15.51
C GLU A 33 -28.11 12.85 -16.52
N PHE A 34 -26.81 12.75 -16.87
CA PHE A 34 -26.10 13.75 -17.68
C PHE A 34 -25.89 13.34 -19.14
N PHE A 35 -25.07 12.33 -19.40
CA PHE A 35 -24.67 11.97 -20.76
C PHE A 35 -25.80 11.27 -21.52
N GLY A 36 -26.73 10.60 -20.83
CA GLY A 36 -27.74 9.79 -21.52
C GLY A 36 -27.09 8.73 -22.41
N PHE A 37 -25.99 8.14 -21.92
CA PHE A 37 -25.09 7.20 -22.57
C PHE A 37 -25.73 6.34 -23.68
N ASP A 38 -25.04 6.25 -24.81
CA ASP A 38 -25.44 5.42 -25.94
C ASP A 38 -25.43 3.92 -25.60
N GLU A 39 -24.41 3.45 -24.86
CA GLU A 39 -24.30 2.04 -24.47
C GLU A 39 -23.46 1.78 -23.22
N SER A 40 -23.69 0.63 -22.58
CA SER A 40 -22.88 0.16 -21.44
C SER A 40 -21.56 -0.45 -21.89
N ILE A 41 -20.52 -0.33 -21.08
CA ILE A 41 -19.23 -1.00 -21.30
C ILE A 41 -19.37 -2.50 -20.99
N LEU A 42 -19.61 -3.34 -21.99
CA LEU A 42 -19.76 -4.80 -21.82
C LEU A 42 -18.46 -5.58 -22.06
N SER A 43 -17.48 -4.96 -22.71
CA SER A 43 -16.21 -5.59 -23.07
C SER A 43 -15.35 -5.83 -21.82
N ALA A 44 -14.99 -7.10 -21.56
CA ALA A 44 -14.22 -7.47 -20.37
C ALA A 44 -12.85 -6.75 -20.25
N PRO A 45 -12.06 -6.58 -21.33
CA PRO A 45 -10.82 -5.78 -21.27
C PRO A 45 -11.04 -4.33 -20.83
N PHE A 46 -12.07 -3.66 -21.34
CA PHE A 46 -12.34 -2.25 -20.98
C PHE A 46 -12.87 -2.15 -19.55
N GLN A 47 -13.75 -3.06 -19.13
CA GLN A 47 -14.17 -3.07 -17.73
C GLN A 47 -13.01 -3.35 -16.77
N ALA A 48 -12.08 -4.25 -17.13
CA ALA A 48 -10.88 -4.53 -16.33
C ALA A 48 -9.98 -3.30 -16.23
N ALA A 49 -9.81 -2.54 -17.31
CA ALA A 49 -9.04 -1.30 -17.31
C ALA A 49 -9.69 -0.20 -16.44
N VAL A 50 -11.02 -0.08 -16.44
CA VAL A 50 -11.73 0.84 -15.52
C VAL A 50 -11.53 0.43 -14.06
N ARG A 51 -11.67 -0.85 -13.73
CA ARG A 51 -11.42 -1.35 -12.36
C ARG A 51 -10.01 -1.02 -11.90
N ALA A 52 -9.01 -1.31 -12.73
CA ALA A 52 -7.62 -1.00 -12.44
C ALA A 52 -7.37 0.51 -12.27
N ALA A 53 -8.13 1.36 -12.96
CA ALA A 53 -8.04 2.80 -12.79
C ALA A 53 -8.60 3.28 -11.44
N PHE A 54 -9.68 2.66 -10.93
CA PHE A 54 -10.14 2.89 -9.56
C PHE A 54 -9.11 2.41 -8.53
N ASP A 55 -8.56 1.19 -8.70
CA ASP A 55 -7.55 0.63 -7.80
C ASP A 55 -6.32 1.55 -7.66
N VAL A 56 -5.88 2.18 -8.76
CA VAL A 56 -4.81 3.19 -8.75
C VAL A 56 -5.15 4.35 -7.81
N TRP A 57 -6.35 4.92 -7.90
CA TRP A 57 -6.72 6.04 -7.03
C TRP A 57 -6.91 5.63 -5.57
N GLU A 58 -7.47 4.44 -5.29
CA GLU A 58 -7.56 3.89 -3.91
C GLU A 58 -6.18 3.67 -3.30
N SER A 59 -5.19 3.27 -4.09
CA SER A 59 -3.82 3.08 -3.58
C SER A 59 -3.16 4.40 -3.17
N LEU A 60 -3.61 5.53 -3.71
CA LEU A 60 -2.98 6.83 -3.51
C LEU A 60 -3.68 7.68 -2.44
N ALA A 61 -4.98 7.49 -2.24
CA ALA A 61 -5.82 8.38 -1.46
C ALA A 61 -6.86 7.62 -0.62
N ASN A 62 -7.25 8.19 0.53
CA ASN A 62 -8.25 7.58 1.41
C ASN A 62 -9.67 7.76 0.87
N ILE A 63 -10.01 6.94 -0.12
CA ILE A 63 -11.31 6.82 -0.77
C ILE A 63 -11.52 5.34 -1.12
N ASP A 64 -12.72 4.80 -0.84
CA ASP A 64 -13.05 3.39 -1.03
C ASP A 64 -14.10 3.26 -2.13
N PHE A 65 -13.71 2.74 -3.29
CA PHE A 65 -14.55 2.59 -4.47
C PHE A 65 -15.21 1.21 -4.49
N GLN A 66 -16.54 1.22 -4.42
CA GLN A 66 -17.32 0.00 -4.44
C GLN A 66 -18.06 -0.18 -5.77
N GLU A 67 -17.67 -1.15 -6.59
CA GLU A 67 -18.45 -1.53 -7.77
C GLU A 67 -19.80 -2.12 -7.34
N VAL A 68 -20.89 -1.58 -7.88
CA VAL A 68 -22.26 -2.06 -7.63
C VAL A 68 -23.00 -2.26 -8.95
N ALA A 69 -24.02 -3.13 -8.95
CA ALA A 69 -24.88 -3.36 -10.12
C ALA A 69 -26.14 -2.46 -10.13
N THR A 70 -26.21 -1.46 -9.26
CA THR A 70 -27.41 -0.63 -9.07
C THR A 70 -27.42 0.58 -9.98
N ALA A 71 -28.62 1.00 -10.38
CA ALA A 71 -28.85 2.24 -11.13
C ALA A 71 -28.40 3.49 -10.34
N SER A 72 -28.42 3.45 -9.00
CA SER A 72 -28.13 4.60 -8.13
C SER A 72 -26.67 4.70 -7.69
N ALA A 73 -25.73 4.16 -8.47
CA ALA A 73 -24.31 4.31 -8.16
C ALA A 73 -23.91 5.79 -8.24
N GLN A 74 -22.99 6.22 -7.38
CA GLN A 74 -22.55 7.61 -7.33
C GLN A 74 -21.70 8.00 -8.54
N ILE A 75 -20.92 7.06 -9.10
CA ILE A 75 -20.20 7.24 -10.35
C ILE A 75 -20.73 6.26 -11.39
N GLN A 76 -21.13 6.74 -12.57
CA GLN A 76 -21.56 5.90 -13.67
C GLN A 76 -20.64 6.03 -14.87
N LEU A 77 -20.33 4.89 -15.50
CA LEU A 77 -19.42 4.85 -16.64
C LEU A 77 -20.07 4.15 -17.83
N GLY A 78 -19.95 4.76 -19.00
CA GLY A 78 -20.56 4.27 -20.23
C GLY A 78 -19.83 4.75 -21.48
N TRP A 79 -20.31 4.28 -22.63
CA TRP A 79 -19.90 4.78 -23.93
C TRP A 79 -20.87 5.86 -24.39
N ASP A 80 -20.35 6.84 -25.10
CA ASP A 80 -21.14 7.91 -25.71
C ASP A 80 -20.49 8.38 -27.02
N THR A 81 -21.25 9.06 -27.86
CA THR A 81 -20.76 9.62 -29.13
C THR A 81 -20.57 11.13 -28.99
N PHE A 82 -19.33 11.62 -29.11
CA PHE A 82 -19.05 13.07 -29.00
C PHE A 82 -18.80 13.74 -30.35
N ASP A 83 -17.66 13.46 -30.98
CA ASP A 83 -17.17 14.16 -32.17
C ASP A 83 -16.66 13.24 -33.30
N GLY A 84 -16.68 11.92 -33.09
CA GLY A 84 -16.25 10.93 -34.07
C GLY A 84 -14.82 10.44 -33.78
N ALA A 85 -14.16 9.81 -34.76
CA ALA A 85 -12.81 9.31 -34.56
C ALA A 85 -11.78 10.44 -34.56
N GLY A 86 -11.01 10.57 -33.48
CA GLY A 86 -10.00 11.57 -33.26
C GLY A 86 -10.58 12.85 -32.66
N GLY A 87 -10.13 13.20 -31.45
CA GLY A 87 -10.57 14.41 -30.78
C GLY A 87 -10.70 14.16 -29.29
N THR A 88 -11.93 14.23 -28.80
CA THR A 88 -12.26 14.04 -27.39
C THR A 88 -12.32 12.56 -27.06
N LEU A 89 -11.33 12.04 -26.32
CA LEU A 89 -11.28 10.61 -25.99
C LEU A 89 -12.33 10.19 -24.96
N ALA A 90 -12.59 11.06 -24.00
CA ALA A 90 -13.56 10.85 -22.94
C ALA A 90 -13.89 12.19 -22.25
N LEU A 91 -14.94 12.18 -21.44
CA LEU A 91 -15.36 13.33 -20.63
C LEU A 91 -15.91 12.85 -19.29
N ALA A 92 -15.62 13.60 -18.24
CA ALA A 92 -16.29 13.49 -16.95
C ALA A 92 -17.21 14.69 -16.69
N TYR A 93 -18.43 14.41 -16.22
CA TYR A 93 -19.33 15.40 -15.63
C TYR A 93 -19.65 15.04 -14.19
N TRP A 94 -19.95 16.05 -13.39
CA TRP A 94 -20.36 15.84 -12.01
C TRP A 94 -21.36 16.90 -11.55
N GLN A 95 -22.26 16.46 -10.67
CA GLN A 95 -23.14 17.33 -9.91
C GLN A 95 -22.58 17.52 -8.52
N TYR A 96 -22.72 18.73 -8.00
CA TYR A 96 -22.25 19.07 -6.67
C TYR A 96 -23.24 19.94 -5.92
N GLN A 97 -23.15 19.88 -4.60
CA GLN A 97 -23.82 20.81 -3.69
C GLN A 97 -22.77 21.38 -2.73
N GLY A 98 -22.54 22.70 -2.84
CA GLY A 98 -21.42 23.33 -2.14
C GLY A 98 -20.10 22.81 -2.70
N ALA A 99 -19.25 22.24 -1.84
CA ALA A 99 -17.96 21.65 -2.23
C ALA A 99 -17.99 20.11 -2.38
N LYS A 100 -19.18 19.49 -2.29
CA LYS A 100 -19.35 18.03 -2.32
C LYS A 100 -19.90 17.54 -3.64
N THR A 101 -19.26 16.52 -4.20
CA THR A 101 -19.81 15.75 -5.33
C THR A 101 -20.98 14.90 -4.85
N LEU A 102 -22.08 14.90 -5.60
CA LEU A 102 -23.27 14.10 -5.34
C LEU A 102 -23.39 12.92 -6.31
N GLN A 103 -23.06 13.17 -7.58
CA GLN A 103 -23.06 12.21 -8.67
C GLN A 103 -21.98 12.61 -9.67
N ALA A 104 -21.35 11.63 -10.30
CA ALA A 104 -20.48 11.85 -11.45
C ALA A 104 -20.76 10.82 -12.55
N GLU A 105 -20.49 11.20 -13.77
CA GLU A 105 -20.56 10.35 -14.94
C GLU A 105 -19.28 10.49 -15.74
N VAL A 106 -18.76 9.36 -16.23
CA VAL A 106 -17.59 9.29 -17.11
C VAL A 106 -18.01 8.61 -18.40
N ALA A 107 -17.90 9.32 -19.50
CA ALA A 107 -18.25 8.85 -20.82
C ALA A 107 -17.01 8.73 -21.70
N PHE A 108 -16.80 7.55 -22.27
CA PHE A 108 -15.71 7.28 -23.22
C PHE A 108 -16.25 7.34 -24.65
N ASP A 109 -15.47 7.89 -25.59
CA ASP A 109 -15.94 8.02 -26.97
C ASP A 109 -15.97 6.63 -27.64
N ILE A 110 -17.15 6.22 -28.09
CA ILE A 110 -17.37 4.95 -28.78
C ILE A 110 -16.71 4.93 -30.18
N ALA A 111 -16.51 6.10 -30.79
CA ALA A 111 -15.98 6.22 -32.15
C ALA A 111 -14.45 6.06 -32.22
N GLU A 112 -13.77 6.09 -31.08
CA GLU A 112 -12.32 5.93 -31.00
C GLU A 112 -11.86 4.49 -31.21
N ASN A 113 -10.71 4.33 -31.88
CA ASN A 113 -10.13 3.00 -32.10
C ASN A 113 -9.27 2.59 -30.89
N TRP A 114 -9.92 2.05 -29.87
CA TRP A 114 -9.31 1.60 -28.61
C TRP A 114 -8.46 0.31 -28.75
N ASN A 115 -7.59 0.22 -29.76
CA ASN A 115 -6.73 -0.93 -30.03
C ASN A 115 -5.31 -0.54 -30.53
N PRO A 116 -4.28 -0.54 -29.66
CA PRO A 116 -4.33 -0.58 -28.20
C PRO A 116 -4.53 0.80 -27.56
N THR A 117 -4.48 1.87 -28.37
CA THR A 117 -4.46 3.27 -27.92
C THR A 117 -5.32 4.14 -28.85
N ALA A 118 -5.97 5.15 -28.28
CA ALA A 118 -6.65 6.22 -29.01
C ALA A 118 -5.97 7.55 -28.68
N GLY A 119 -5.74 8.41 -29.69
CA GLY A 119 -4.98 9.67 -29.49
C GLY A 119 -3.54 9.51 -28.97
N GLY A 120 -2.99 8.29 -28.96
CA GLY A 120 -1.69 7.97 -28.38
C GLY A 120 -1.73 7.57 -26.90
N ALA A 121 -2.90 7.62 -26.25
CA ALA A 121 -3.12 7.18 -24.87
C ALA A 121 -3.79 5.81 -24.82
N SER A 122 -3.48 5.02 -23.79
CA SER A 122 -4.19 3.77 -23.52
C SER A 122 -5.57 4.06 -22.92
N PHE A 123 -6.53 3.16 -23.12
CA PHE A 123 -7.84 3.27 -22.48
C PHE A 123 -7.74 3.38 -20.95
N GLN A 124 -6.81 2.64 -20.33
CA GLN A 124 -6.58 2.72 -18.89
C GLN A 124 -6.09 4.10 -18.46
N ALA A 125 -5.16 4.72 -19.20
CA ALA A 125 -4.67 6.06 -18.87
C ALA A 125 -5.81 7.11 -18.95
N VAL A 126 -6.66 7.01 -19.98
CA VAL A 126 -7.85 7.86 -20.10
C VAL A 126 -8.83 7.59 -18.96
N ALA A 127 -9.06 6.33 -18.57
CA ALA A 127 -9.90 6.00 -17.42
C ALA A 127 -9.35 6.60 -16.11
N ILE A 128 -8.03 6.54 -15.87
CA ILE A 128 -7.41 7.17 -14.70
C ILE A 128 -7.64 8.69 -14.72
N HIS A 129 -7.44 9.34 -15.87
CA HIS A 129 -7.67 10.77 -16.06
C HIS A 129 -9.11 11.17 -15.73
N GLU A 130 -10.10 10.54 -16.35
CA GLU A 130 -11.51 10.93 -16.17
C GLU A 130 -12.04 10.59 -14.78
N ILE A 131 -11.60 9.47 -14.19
CA ILE A 131 -11.90 9.18 -12.78
C ILE A 131 -11.26 10.25 -11.89
N GLY A 132 -10.07 10.74 -12.22
CA GLY A 132 -9.42 11.87 -11.57
C GLY A 132 -10.33 13.11 -11.52
N HIS A 133 -11.00 13.43 -12.63
CA HIS A 133 -12.03 14.49 -12.65
C HIS A 133 -13.24 14.16 -11.77
N ALA A 134 -13.77 12.93 -11.88
CA ALA A 134 -14.90 12.49 -11.08
C ALA A 134 -14.63 12.55 -9.56
N ILE A 135 -13.36 12.57 -9.14
CA ILE A 135 -12.93 12.64 -7.75
C ILE A 135 -12.31 13.99 -7.37
N GLY A 136 -12.43 15.01 -8.23
CA GLY A 136 -12.16 16.41 -7.88
C GLY A 136 -10.81 16.96 -8.34
N LEU A 137 -10.05 16.24 -9.17
CA LEU A 137 -8.85 16.78 -9.80
C LEU A 137 -9.22 17.62 -11.02
N ALA A 138 -8.52 18.74 -11.20
CA ALA A 138 -8.65 19.59 -12.38
C ALA A 138 -7.51 19.32 -13.35
N HIS A 139 -7.66 19.77 -14.60
CA HIS A 139 -6.55 19.76 -15.55
C HIS A 139 -5.35 20.55 -15.03
N THR A 140 -4.16 20.11 -15.45
CA THR A 140 -2.90 20.80 -15.18
C THR A 140 -2.21 21.19 -16.49
N ASP A 141 -1.32 22.18 -16.41
CA ASP A 141 -0.43 22.54 -17.52
C ASP A 141 0.87 21.67 -17.53
N ASP A 142 1.00 20.71 -16.61
CA ASP A 142 2.17 19.84 -16.47
C ASP A 142 2.03 18.64 -17.43
N PRO A 143 2.85 18.54 -18.50
CA PRO A 143 2.73 17.46 -19.47
C PRO A 143 3.14 16.09 -18.90
N THR A 144 3.64 16.00 -17.66
CA THR A 144 3.92 14.71 -17.01
C THR A 144 2.75 14.18 -16.18
N SER A 145 1.78 15.05 -15.85
CA SER A 145 0.60 14.72 -15.07
C SER A 145 -0.37 13.86 -15.88
N ILE A 146 -0.99 12.86 -15.24
CA ILE A 146 -2.11 12.12 -15.83
C ILE A 146 -3.32 13.02 -16.03
N MET A 147 -3.40 14.17 -15.33
CA MET A 147 -4.43 15.19 -15.50
C MET A 147 -4.06 16.25 -16.57
N TYR A 148 -3.05 16.01 -17.40
CA TYR A 148 -2.76 16.87 -18.55
C TYR A 148 -3.86 16.68 -19.64
N PRO A 149 -4.47 17.76 -20.18
CA PRO A 149 -5.60 17.65 -21.11
C PRO A 149 -5.26 17.04 -22.48
N TYR A 150 -3.98 16.92 -22.83
CA TYR A 150 -3.53 16.31 -24.08
C TYR A 150 -2.77 15.01 -23.81
N LEU A 151 -3.50 14.03 -23.27
CA LEU A 151 -2.94 12.75 -22.86
C LEU A 151 -2.31 12.00 -24.05
N SER A 152 -1.16 11.41 -23.81
CA SER A 152 -0.42 10.59 -24.78
C SER A 152 0.30 9.45 -24.06
N ALA A 153 1.59 9.61 -23.76
CA ALA A 153 2.42 8.54 -23.19
C ALA A 153 2.24 8.31 -21.67
N GLN A 154 1.42 9.12 -20.99
CA GLN A 154 1.18 8.98 -19.56
C GLN A 154 0.40 7.69 -19.28
N THR A 155 0.76 7.00 -18.20
CA THR A 155 0.13 5.73 -17.82
C THR A 155 -0.31 5.70 -16.36
N LEU A 156 0.29 6.52 -15.49
CA LEU A 156 0.01 6.58 -14.05
C LEU A 156 0.06 8.04 -13.55
N PRO A 157 -0.56 8.33 -12.39
CA PRO A 157 -0.48 9.64 -11.74
C PRO A 157 0.97 10.06 -11.45
N SER A 158 1.29 11.32 -11.73
CA SER A 158 2.59 11.92 -11.40
C SER A 158 2.67 12.32 -9.92
N ALA A 159 3.85 12.75 -9.47
CA ALA A 159 4.00 13.26 -8.10
C ALA A 159 3.07 14.46 -7.79
N SER A 160 2.77 15.31 -8.79
CA SER A 160 1.84 16.43 -8.62
C SER A 160 0.39 15.97 -8.50
N ASP A 161 0.01 14.92 -9.24
CA ASP A 161 -1.31 14.29 -9.13
C ASP A 161 -1.51 13.62 -7.77
N ILE A 162 -0.50 12.87 -7.30
CA ILE A 162 -0.49 12.21 -5.99
C ILE A 162 -0.64 13.26 -4.89
N ALA A 163 0.15 14.33 -4.93
CA ALA A 163 0.04 15.40 -3.94
C ALA A 163 -1.34 16.08 -3.96
N ALA A 164 -1.93 16.28 -5.15
CA ALA A 164 -3.25 16.88 -5.28
C ALA A 164 -4.34 15.98 -4.70
N ILE A 165 -4.35 14.68 -5.04
CA ILE A 165 -5.38 13.76 -4.55
C ILE A 165 -5.26 13.52 -3.04
N GLN A 166 -4.04 13.42 -2.51
CA GLN A 166 -3.80 13.31 -1.07
C GLN A 166 -4.14 14.60 -0.33
N GLY A 167 -3.99 15.76 -0.96
CA GLY A 167 -4.49 17.03 -0.42
C GLY A 167 -6.02 17.04 -0.25
N LEU A 168 -6.75 16.37 -1.15
CA LEU A 168 -8.20 16.23 -1.05
C LEU A 168 -8.60 15.20 0.00
N TYR A 169 -8.09 13.97 -0.09
CA TYR A 169 -8.63 12.85 0.68
C TYR A 169 -7.75 12.37 1.83
N GLY A 170 -6.52 12.88 1.93
CA GLY A 170 -5.45 12.23 2.70
C GLY A 170 -4.84 11.06 1.93
N PRO A 171 -3.63 10.61 2.30
CA PRO A 171 -3.03 9.39 1.77
C PRO A 171 -3.88 8.17 2.14
N SER A 172 -3.87 7.16 1.28
CA SER A 172 -4.54 5.87 1.54
C SER A 172 -4.12 5.27 2.88
N ASP A 173 -5.06 4.62 3.56
CA ASP A 173 -4.85 3.78 4.75
C ASP A 173 -5.11 2.30 4.44
N ARG A 174 -5.17 1.94 3.16
CA ARG A 174 -5.41 0.58 2.70
C ARG A 174 -4.13 -0.23 2.79
N GLY A 175 -4.23 -1.39 3.44
CA GLY A 175 -3.19 -2.40 3.37
C GLY A 175 -3.00 -2.95 1.96
N PHE A 176 -1.75 -3.07 1.53
CA PHE A 176 -1.31 -3.65 0.28
C PHE A 176 -0.85 -5.10 0.47
N SER A 177 -0.92 -5.88 -0.61
CA SER A 177 -0.24 -7.17 -0.73
C SER A 177 0.86 -7.01 -1.78
N LEU A 178 2.12 -6.95 -1.34
CA LEU A 178 3.28 -6.64 -2.15
C LEU A 178 4.22 -7.84 -2.27
N PRO A 179 4.07 -8.68 -3.31
CA PRO A 179 5.07 -9.68 -3.65
C PRO A 179 6.22 -9.03 -4.44
N GLY A 180 7.45 -9.31 -4.02
CA GLY A 180 8.67 -9.02 -4.76
C GLY A 180 8.88 -9.97 -5.93
N THR A 181 10.13 -10.11 -6.33
CA THR A 181 10.60 -10.87 -7.48
C THR A 181 11.71 -11.84 -7.05
N ALA A 182 12.41 -12.46 -8.00
CA ALA A 182 13.52 -13.35 -7.68
C ALA A 182 14.88 -12.62 -7.56
N GLY A 183 14.86 -11.28 -7.50
CA GLY A 183 16.07 -10.48 -7.35
C GLY A 183 15.86 -9.40 -6.30
N ASN A 184 16.93 -8.67 -6.00
CA ASN A 184 16.95 -7.69 -4.92
C ASN A 184 15.92 -6.57 -5.14
N ASP A 185 14.93 -6.50 -4.25
CA ASP A 185 13.82 -5.57 -4.29
C ASP A 185 13.88 -4.53 -3.17
N ILE A 186 13.22 -3.39 -3.41
CA ILE A 186 12.94 -2.37 -2.39
C ILE A 186 11.43 -2.20 -2.35
N LEU A 187 10.79 -2.66 -1.28
CA LEU A 187 9.33 -2.67 -1.13
C LEU A 187 8.92 -1.82 0.09
N THR A 188 7.83 -1.05 -0.06
CA THR A 188 7.29 -0.20 1.01
C THR A 188 5.77 -0.30 1.05
N GLY A 189 5.19 -0.67 2.20
CA GLY A 189 3.74 -0.79 2.42
C GLY A 189 3.04 0.56 2.58
N GLY A 190 3.63 1.48 3.33
CA GLY A 190 3.12 2.85 3.44
C GLY A 190 2.20 3.02 4.64
N ARG A 191 0.88 3.09 4.44
CA ARG A 191 -0.08 3.13 5.55
C ARG A 191 -1.11 2.03 5.36
N GLY A 192 -1.64 1.51 6.45
CA GLY A 192 -2.57 0.40 6.43
C GLY A 192 -1.88 -0.86 6.96
N ASN A 193 -2.59 -1.98 6.96
CA ASN A 193 -2.00 -3.25 7.40
C ASN A 193 -1.50 -3.99 6.16
N ASP A 194 -0.21 -3.89 5.88
CA ASP A 194 0.44 -4.39 4.68
C ASP A 194 0.91 -5.84 4.84
N VAL A 195 0.97 -6.56 3.71
CA VAL A 195 1.59 -7.88 3.60
C VAL A 195 2.67 -7.81 2.54
N ILE A 196 3.94 -7.91 2.94
CA ILE A 196 5.09 -7.72 2.07
C ILE A 196 5.95 -8.99 2.06
N SER A 197 6.32 -9.46 0.88
CA SER A 197 7.14 -10.67 0.69
C SER A 197 8.26 -10.41 -0.30
N GLY A 198 9.52 -10.50 0.13
CA GLY A 198 10.72 -10.29 -0.72
C GLY A 198 10.91 -11.36 -1.79
N LEU A 199 10.79 -12.63 -1.39
CA LEU A 199 10.96 -13.87 -2.18
C LEU A 199 12.42 -14.32 -2.30
N GLU A 200 13.10 -14.11 -3.43
CA GLU A 200 14.53 -14.45 -3.56
C GLU A 200 15.30 -13.17 -3.80
N GLY A 201 16.49 -13.04 -3.22
CA GLY A 201 17.32 -11.86 -3.38
C GLY A 201 17.66 -11.26 -2.02
N ALA A 202 18.57 -10.28 -2.02
CA ALA A 202 18.83 -9.49 -0.83
C ALA A 202 17.93 -8.26 -0.87
N ASP A 203 16.83 -8.30 -0.13
CA ASP A 203 15.73 -7.36 -0.22
C ASP A 203 15.77 -6.29 0.88
N THR A 204 15.11 -5.16 0.62
CA THR A 204 14.83 -4.13 1.63
C THR A 204 13.33 -3.91 1.73
N LEU A 205 12.74 -4.30 2.85
CA LEU A 205 11.31 -4.24 3.09
C LEU A 205 10.99 -3.25 4.21
N GLN A 206 9.97 -2.41 4.00
CA GLN A 206 9.47 -1.46 5.00
C GLN A 206 7.93 -1.53 5.08
N GLY A 207 7.37 -1.80 6.25
CA GLY A 207 5.93 -1.89 6.46
C GLY A 207 5.31 -0.49 6.43
N GLY A 208 5.66 0.33 7.42
CA GLY A 208 5.28 1.74 7.46
C GLY A 208 4.39 2.06 8.65
N LEU A 209 3.15 2.47 8.41
CA LEU A 209 2.15 2.72 9.45
C LEU A 209 1.08 1.64 9.41
N GLY A 210 0.80 0.99 10.53
CA GLY A 210 -0.24 -0.02 10.64
C GLY A 210 0.36 -1.35 11.02
N ARG A 211 -0.46 -2.38 11.17
CA ARG A 211 0.02 -3.69 11.62
C ARG A 211 0.38 -4.54 10.42
N ASP A 212 1.66 -4.64 10.16
CA ASP A 212 2.19 -5.22 8.94
C ASP A 212 2.68 -6.66 9.14
N VAL A 213 2.69 -7.42 8.05
CA VAL A 213 3.29 -8.76 7.98
C VAL A 213 4.37 -8.74 6.90
N LEU A 214 5.63 -8.88 7.31
CA LEU A 214 6.79 -8.80 6.41
C LEU A 214 7.60 -10.09 6.43
N GLN A 215 7.97 -10.57 5.24
CA GLN A 215 8.78 -11.78 5.06
C GLN A 215 9.89 -11.51 4.02
N GLY A 216 11.16 -11.49 4.44
CA GLY A 216 12.30 -11.40 3.51
C GLY A 216 12.36 -12.62 2.58
N ASN A 217 12.29 -13.81 3.16
CA ASN A 217 12.31 -15.14 2.52
C ASN A 217 13.71 -15.68 2.23
N GLN A 218 14.29 -15.54 1.04
CA GLN A 218 15.60 -16.11 0.70
C GLN A 218 16.59 -15.01 0.35
N GLY A 219 17.70 -14.94 1.08
CA GLY A 219 18.79 -13.99 0.86
C GLY A 219 19.10 -13.24 2.15
N ASP A 220 20.13 -12.41 2.12
CA ASP A 220 20.48 -11.58 3.29
C ASP A 220 19.64 -10.29 3.23
N ASP A 221 18.57 -10.23 4.02
CA ASP A 221 17.52 -9.22 3.92
C ASP A 221 17.63 -8.11 4.98
N LEU A 222 17.06 -6.94 4.65
CA LEU A 222 16.80 -5.86 5.59
C LEU A 222 15.28 -5.66 5.70
N VAL A 223 14.71 -6.03 6.84
CA VAL A 223 13.25 -6.02 7.05
C VAL A 223 12.89 -5.10 8.22
N GLN A 224 12.03 -4.11 7.99
CA GLN A 224 11.61 -3.11 8.98
C GLN A 224 10.08 -3.06 9.09
N GLY A 225 9.52 -3.38 10.26
CA GLY A 225 8.08 -3.30 10.55
C GLY A 225 7.55 -1.87 10.41
N GLY A 226 7.96 -1.00 11.33
CA GLY A 226 7.66 0.43 11.25
C GLY A 226 6.95 0.93 12.49
N HIS A 227 5.66 1.23 12.37
CA HIS A 227 4.84 1.71 13.47
C HIS A 227 3.69 0.75 13.72
N ASP A 228 3.26 0.68 14.98
CA ASP A 228 2.26 -0.27 15.46
C ASP A 228 2.85 -1.69 15.55
N GLY A 229 2.06 -2.68 16.00
CA GLY A 229 2.59 -4.02 16.28
C GLY A 229 2.64 -4.90 15.04
N ASP A 230 3.84 -5.25 14.62
CA ASP A 230 4.15 -5.95 13.37
C ASP A 230 4.55 -7.41 13.56
N GLU A 231 4.41 -8.22 12.50
CA GLU A 231 5.00 -9.55 12.37
C GLU A 231 6.11 -9.51 11.31
N VAL A 232 7.36 -9.58 11.76
CA VAL A 232 8.53 -9.35 10.90
C VAL A 232 9.44 -10.57 10.89
N SER A 233 9.71 -11.10 9.70
CA SER A 233 10.53 -12.29 9.48
C SER A 233 11.64 -12.01 8.47
N GLY A 234 12.89 -12.31 8.84
CA GLY A 234 14.05 -12.33 7.94
C GLY A 234 13.90 -13.43 6.90
N GLY A 235 14.11 -14.69 7.28
CA GLY A 235 13.91 -15.83 6.38
C GLY A 235 15.10 -16.77 6.38
N GLN A 236 15.69 -16.99 5.22
CA GLN A 236 16.93 -17.76 5.06
C GLN A 236 18.02 -16.79 4.64
N GLY A 237 19.09 -16.69 5.41
CA GLY A 237 20.15 -15.73 5.12
C GLY A 237 20.76 -15.23 6.41
N ASN A 238 21.54 -14.16 6.37
CA ASN A 238 21.91 -13.43 7.58
C ASN A 238 21.21 -12.08 7.50
N ASP A 239 20.14 -11.94 8.26
CA ASP A 239 19.17 -10.87 8.09
C ASP A 239 19.36 -9.78 9.14
N TRP A 240 18.90 -8.58 8.79
CA TRP A 240 18.66 -7.51 9.75
C TRP A 240 17.15 -7.28 9.89
N VAL A 241 16.61 -7.56 11.07
CA VAL A 241 15.18 -7.52 11.36
C VAL A 241 14.90 -6.47 12.44
N TYR A 242 14.10 -5.46 12.10
CA TYR A 242 13.75 -4.36 12.99
C TYR A 242 12.23 -4.26 13.17
N GLY A 243 11.74 -4.25 14.41
CA GLY A 243 10.35 -3.93 14.73
C GLY A 243 10.07 -2.43 14.61
N ASN A 244 10.92 -1.63 15.26
CA ASN A 244 10.90 -0.16 15.37
C ASN A 244 9.95 0.36 16.45
N LEU A 245 8.70 0.69 16.15
CA LEU A 245 7.78 1.28 17.13
C LEU A 245 6.54 0.41 17.23
N GLY A 246 6.35 -0.28 18.34
CA GLY A 246 5.26 -1.25 18.35
C GLY A 246 5.38 -2.25 19.46
N ASN A 247 4.48 -3.22 19.47
CA ASN A 247 4.75 -4.46 20.19
C ASN A 247 4.89 -5.52 19.13
N ASP A 248 6.12 -5.81 18.74
CA ASP A 248 6.43 -6.52 17.53
C ASP A 248 6.73 -7.99 17.81
N THR A 249 6.49 -8.84 16.81
CA THR A 249 6.93 -10.23 16.81
C THR A 249 7.99 -10.39 15.73
N LEU A 250 9.22 -10.67 16.14
CA LEU A 250 10.39 -10.67 15.27
C LEU A 250 11.01 -12.06 15.20
N SER A 251 11.35 -12.54 14.00
CA SER A 251 12.10 -13.77 13.79
C SER A 251 13.17 -13.56 12.72
N GLY A 252 14.42 -13.91 13.03
CA GLY A 252 15.47 -14.02 12.00
C GLY A 252 15.26 -15.25 11.10
N ASN A 253 14.67 -16.31 11.67
CA ASN A 253 14.56 -17.65 11.09
C ASN A 253 15.92 -18.33 10.90
N LEU A 254 16.30 -18.78 9.71
CA LEU A 254 17.50 -19.58 9.47
C LEU A 254 18.66 -18.65 9.12
N GLY A 255 19.67 -18.55 9.97
CA GLY A 255 20.67 -17.53 9.71
C GLY A 255 21.72 -17.33 10.76
N ASN A 256 22.38 -16.18 10.69
CA ASN A 256 22.95 -15.55 11.87
C ASN A 256 22.48 -14.10 11.82
N ASP A 257 21.41 -13.85 12.53
CA ASP A 257 20.59 -12.67 12.31
C ASP A 257 20.85 -11.59 13.35
N VAL A 258 20.55 -10.36 12.99
CA VAL A 258 20.60 -9.21 13.90
C VAL A 258 19.19 -8.67 14.05
N LEU A 259 18.67 -8.75 15.28
CA LEU A 259 17.32 -8.34 15.63
C LEU A 259 17.35 -7.09 16.53
N SER A 260 16.37 -6.20 16.32
CA SER A 260 16.10 -5.04 17.19
C SER A 260 14.59 -4.88 17.32
N GLY A 261 14.11 -4.90 18.56
CA GLY A 261 12.69 -4.67 18.88
C GLY A 261 12.31 -3.23 18.59
N GLY A 262 13.15 -2.31 19.07
CA GLY A 262 12.85 -0.89 19.10
C GLY A 262 12.10 -0.53 20.37
N ALA A 263 11.05 0.28 20.26
CA ALA A 263 10.27 0.73 21.40
C ALA A 263 8.99 -0.07 21.56
N GLY A 264 8.78 -0.59 22.76
CA GLY A 264 7.57 -1.32 23.16
C GLY A 264 7.86 -2.73 23.66
N ALA A 265 6.82 -3.55 23.80
CA ALA A 265 6.95 -4.86 24.41
C ALA A 265 7.07 -5.94 23.33
N ASP A 266 8.29 -6.27 22.94
CA ASP A 266 8.55 -7.10 21.76
C ASP A 266 8.70 -8.58 22.10
N THR A 267 8.49 -9.43 21.10
CA THR A 267 8.71 -10.88 21.20
C THR A 267 9.67 -11.34 20.11
N PHE A 268 10.87 -11.73 20.53
CA PHE A 268 11.88 -12.32 19.65
C PHE A 268 11.69 -13.83 19.62
N VAL A 269 11.38 -14.36 18.44
CA VAL A 269 11.08 -15.77 18.22
C VAL A 269 12.30 -16.45 17.59
N PHE A 270 12.73 -17.53 18.22
CA PHE A 270 13.83 -18.37 17.72
C PHE A 270 13.28 -19.76 17.45
N MET A 271 13.46 -20.25 16.24
CA MET A 271 13.05 -21.59 15.82
C MET A 271 14.26 -22.55 15.84
N PRO A 272 14.05 -23.87 15.76
CA PRO A 272 15.15 -24.81 15.62
C PRO A 272 15.98 -24.57 14.35
N GLY A 273 17.29 -24.40 14.51
CA GLY A 273 18.22 -24.15 13.42
C GLY A 273 18.39 -22.66 13.12
N SER A 274 18.00 -21.78 14.04
CA SER A 274 18.16 -20.34 13.85
C SER A 274 19.61 -19.88 13.79
N GLY A 275 20.56 -20.69 14.24
CA GLY A 275 21.97 -20.36 14.15
C GLY A 275 22.41 -19.47 15.30
N ALA A 276 23.23 -18.45 15.03
CA ALA A 276 23.81 -17.59 16.06
C ALA A 276 23.35 -16.13 15.90
N ASP A 277 22.31 -15.78 16.64
CA ASP A 277 21.62 -14.50 16.50
C ASP A 277 21.99 -13.51 17.59
N ILE A 278 21.84 -12.22 17.28
CA ILE A 278 22.10 -11.10 18.17
C ILE A 278 20.83 -10.25 18.30
N VAL A 279 20.33 -10.10 19.52
CA VAL A 279 19.33 -9.08 19.86
C VAL A 279 20.06 -7.87 20.41
N THR A 280 19.88 -6.71 19.77
CA THR A 280 20.74 -5.53 19.99
C THR A 280 20.25 -4.59 21.09
N ASP A 281 18.96 -4.66 21.45
CA ASP A 281 18.28 -3.67 22.30
C ASP A 281 17.34 -4.29 23.36
N TYR A 282 17.49 -5.59 23.65
CA TYR A 282 16.59 -6.31 24.57
C TYR A 282 16.37 -5.59 25.92
N ALA A 283 15.13 -5.22 26.21
CA ALA A 283 14.75 -4.36 27.34
C ALA A 283 13.65 -4.97 28.23
N PHE A 284 14.04 -5.48 29.41
CA PHE A 284 13.09 -5.97 30.44
C PHE A 284 12.08 -4.91 30.89
N ALA A 285 12.47 -3.63 30.88
CA ALA A 285 11.63 -2.53 31.32
C ALA A 285 10.48 -2.24 30.35
N GLU A 286 10.66 -2.54 29.07
CA GLU A 286 9.65 -2.35 28.03
C GLU A 286 8.74 -3.58 27.92
N GLY A 287 9.23 -4.74 28.35
CA GLY A 287 8.44 -5.97 28.49
C GLY A 287 8.83 -7.06 27.50
N ASP A 288 10.00 -6.95 26.89
CA ASP A 288 10.51 -7.86 25.89
C ASP A 288 10.56 -9.30 26.34
N ARG A 289 10.29 -10.20 25.40
CA ARG A 289 10.29 -11.64 25.64
C ARG A 289 11.09 -12.37 24.58
N LEU A 290 11.74 -13.45 25.01
CA LEU A 290 12.29 -14.44 24.12
C LEU A 290 11.31 -15.61 24.04
N ASN A 291 11.00 -16.07 22.84
CA ASN A 291 10.28 -17.32 22.63
C ASN A 291 11.26 -18.31 22.00
N VAL A 292 11.65 -19.33 22.76
CA VAL A 292 12.58 -20.38 22.29
C VAL A 292 11.85 -21.69 22.01
N GLY A 293 10.51 -21.67 21.96
CA GLY A 293 9.68 -22.85 21.70
C GLY A 293 9.78 -23.91 22.79
N GLY A 294 10.02 -23.51 24.04
CA GLY A 294 10.19 -24.43 25.18
C GLY A 294 11.50 -25.24 25.14
N ARG A 295 12.45 -24.90 24.26
CA ARG A 295 13.78 -25.53 24.22
C ARG A 295 14.57 -25.21 25.49
N THR A 296 15.34 -26.18 25.98
CA THR A 296 16.25 -25.95 27.11
C THR A 296 17.48 -25.16 26.67
N TYR A 297 17.92 -24.23 27.52
CA TYR A 297 19.10 -23.41 27.27
C TYR A 297 20.01 -23.35 28.51
N ALA A 298 21.29 -23.07 28.27
CA ALA A 298 22.24 -22.65 29.29
C ALA A 298 22.61 -21.19 29.08
N VAL A 299 22.71 -20.41 30.16
CA VAL A 299 23.13 -19.00 30.09
C VAL A 299 24.61 -18.90 30.45
N ALA A 300 25.38 -18.22 29.62
CA ALA A 300 26.79 -17.90 29.79
C ALA A 300 27.05 -16.40 29.56
N THR A 301 28.30 -15.99 29.67
CA THR A 301 28.75 -14.63 29.35
C THR A 301 29.56 -14.68 28.04
N ALA A 302 29.18 -13.87 27.07
CA ALA A 302 29.90 -13.66 25.82
C ALA A 302 31.21 -12.87 26.04
N SER A 303 32.05 -12.78 25.03
CA SER A 303 33.37 -12.12 25.11
C SER A 303 33.29 -10.61 25.38
N ASP A 304 32.17 -9.97 25.02
CA ASP A 304 31.86 -8.57 25.24
C ASP A 304 31.15 -8.30 26.59
N GLY A 305 30.87 -9.36 27.37
CA GLY A 305 30.14 -9.29 28.64
C GLY A 305 28.63 -9.50 28.52
N SER A 306 28.10 -9.62 27.30
CA SER A 306 26.67 -9.84 27.04
C SER A 306 26.23 -11.24 27.48
N ALA A 307 24.94 -11.41 27.75
CA ALA A 307 24.33 -12.69 28.06
C ALA A 307 24.26 -13.52 26.79
N LEU A 308 24.74 -14.76 26.88
CA LEU A 308 24.71 -15.74 25.80
C LEU A 308 23.84 -16.90 26.23
N LEU A 309 22.75 -17.15 25.50
CA LEU A 309 21.92 -18.32 25.68
C LEU A 309 22.35 -19.37 24.65
N GLN A 310 22.83 -20.51 25.12
CA GLN A 310 23.15 -21.66 24.27
C GLN A 310 22.00 -22.67 24.36
N LEU A 311 21.31 -22.88 23.24
CA LEU A 311 20.19 -23.79 23.11
C LEU A 311 20.67 -25.23 22.89
N ALA A 312 19.83 -26.20 23.26
CA ALA A 312 20.20 -27.62 23.25
C ALA A 312 20.44 -28.22 21.85
N ASP A 313 19.90 -27.59 20.81
CA ASP A 313 20.13 -27.93 19.40
C ASP A 313 21.39 -27.27 18.82
N GLY A 314 22.06 -26.41 19.59
CA GLY A 314 23.30 -25.75 19.21
C GLY A 314 23.14 -24.28 18.79
N ASP A 315 21.90 -23.80 18.67
CA ASP A 315 21.62 -22.39 18.39
C ASP A 315 22.10 -21.49 19.54
N ILE A 316 22.46 -20.25 19.21
CA ILE A 316 23.00 -19.26 20.13
C ILE A 316 22.18 -17.99 20.00
N ILE A 317 21.81 -17.40 21.14
CA ILE A 317 21.21 -16.06 21.21
C ILE A 317 22.10 -15.19 22.08
N ILE A 318 22.54 -14.05 21.55
CA ILE A 318 23.29 -13.04 22.30
C ILE A 318 22.37 -11.86 22.55
N LEU A 319 22.17 -11.51 23.81
CA LEU A 319 21.44 -10.29 24.21
C LEU A 319 22.46 -9.19 24.44
N GLN A 320 22.74 -8.41 23.41
CA GLN A 320 23.80 -7.41 23.44
C GLN A 320 23.54 -6.38 24.56
N GLY A 321 24.55 -6.13 25.39
CA GLY A 321 24.46 -5.15 26.47
C GLY A 321 23.68 -5.60 27.71
N VAL A 322 22.97 -6.72 27.65
CA VAL A 322 22.37 -7.38 28.83
C VAL A 322 23.41 -8.29 29.45
N THR A 323 23.72 -8.17 30.73
CA THR A 323 24.66 -9.08 31.39
C THR A 323 23.98 -10.38 31.84
N GLN A 324 24.77 -11.45 32.04
CA GLN A 324 24.25 -12.72 32.59
C GLN A 324 23.53 -12.55 33.95
N GLY A 325 23.94 -11.57 34.77
CA GLY A 325 23.33 -11.31 36.08
C GLY A 325 22.00 -10.55 36.02
N GLU A 326 21.77 -9.79 34.95
CA GLU A 326 20.51 -9.07 34.70
C GLU A 326 19.47 -9.97 34.04
N PHE A 327 19.91 -10.99 33.30
CA PHE A 327 19.02 -11.92 32.62
C PHE A 327 18.08 -12.67 33.57
N SER A 328 16.79 -12.67 33.25
CA SER A 328 15.75 -13.38 33.99
C SER A 328 14.99 -14.37 33.11
N GLN A 329 14.93 -15.64 33.55
CA GLN A 329 14.19 -16.71 32.88
C GLN A 329 12.68 -16.47 32.81
N SER A 330 12.13 -15.55 33.62
CA SER A 330 10.69 -15.21 33.60
C SER A 330 10.22 -14.55 32.30
N TYR A 331 11.15 -14.09 31.46
CA TYR A 331 10.88 -13.45 30.17
C TYR A 331 11.13 -14.38 28.99
N VAL A 332 11.29 -15.69 29.26
CA VAL A 332 11.44 -16.71 28.23
C VAL A 332 10.20 -17.60 28.21
N ALA A 333 9.61 -17.77 27.03
CA ALA A 333 8.51 -18.69 26.74
C ALA A 333 9.01 -19.95 26.02
#